data_AF-A0A159Z4S4-F1
#
_entry.id   AF-A0A159Z4S4-F1
#
_cell.length_a   1.000
_cell.length_b   1.000
_cell.length_c   1.000
_cell.angle_alpha   90.00
_cell.angle_beta   90.00
_cell.angle_gamma   90.00
#
_symmetry.space_group_name_H-M   'P 1'
#
loop_
_entity.id
_entity.type
_entity.pdbx_description
1 polymer ?
#
loop_
_entity_poly.entity_id
_entity_poly.type
_entity_poly.pdbx_seq_one_letter_code
_entity_poly.pdbx_strand_id
1 'polypeptide(L)'
;MLAPAIFGVVAAALHVLAFGADPLRDKLAAGVDAFQSGRVARVLDEGERHLRAMHEAIGRTGDRALIGRVARFEVTVREMFTRVEQDPRDLTAARRWLGVYLEGARNATAKFADLWLRSRDTDARAQYEAFLDDLEANFAARSQTLLLDDRSDLTVEIDVLRDRLAREGLLPGDR
;
A
#
# COMPACT_ATOMS: atom_id res chain seq x y z
N MET A 1 46.35 18.12 42.74
CA MET A 1 45.90 16.92 41.99
C MET A 1 44.57 16.34 42.53
N LEU A 2 43.63 17.17 43.02
CA LEU A 2 42.33 16.68 43.58
C LEU A 2 41.08 17.12 42.79
N ALA A 3 41.21 18.04 41.83
CA ALA A 3 40.08 18.56 41.07
C ALA A 3 39.40 17.56 40.09
N PRO A 4 40.13 16.72 39.31
CA PRO A 4 39.48 15.89 38.29
C PRO A 4 38.69 14.71 38.88
N ALA A 5 38.99 14.29 40.11
CA ALA A 5 38.28 13.21 40.79
C ALA A 5 36.83 13.58 41.15
N ILE A 6 36.58 14.85 41.49
CA ILE A 6 35.24 15.32 41.89
C ILE A 6 34.31 15.40 40.67
N PHE A 7 34.81 15.87 39.53
CA PHE A 7 34.03 15.92 38.29
C PHE A 7 33.66 14.52 37.77
N GLY A 8 34.54 13.52 37.92
CA GLY A 8 34.23 12.13 37.56
C GLY A 8 33.10 11.54 38.40
N VAL A 9 33.09 11.81 39.71
CA VAL A 9 32.04 11.31 40.62
C VAL A 9 30.70 12.00 40.37
N VAL A 10 30.70 13.31 40.14
CA VAL A 10 29.46 14.07 39.85
C VAL A 10 28.88 13.67 38.48
N ALA A 11 29.73 13.47 37.47
CA ALA A 11 29.29 13.01 36.16
C ALA A 11 28.67 11.60 36.24
N ALA A 12 29.30 10.66 36.96
CA ALA A 12 28.77 9.32 37.16
C ALA A 12 27.44 9.32 37.96
N ALA A 13 27.35 10.15 39.01
CA ALA A 13 26.13 10.27 39.80
C ALA A 13 24.97 10.88 39.00
N LEU A 14 25.22 11.92 38.20
CA LEU A 14 24.23 12.49 37.29
C LEU A 14 23.81 11.50 36.20
N HIS A 15 24.74 10.66 35.70
CA HIS A 15 24.42 9.64 34.70
C HIS A 15 23.51 8.55 35.27
N VAL A 16 23.77 8.09 36.50
CA VAL A 16 22.93 7.10 37.19
C VAL A 16 21.56 7.68 37.55
N LEU A 17 21.48 8.96 37.94
CA LEU A 17 20.21 9.63 38.24
C LEU A 17 19.38 9.94 37.00
N ALA A 18 20.02 10.28 35.87
CA ALA A 18 19.33 10.58 34.62
C ALA A 18 18.91 9.32 33.84
N PHE A 19 19.68 8.21 33.94
CA PHE A 19 19.48 7.02 33.09
C PHE A 19 19.21 5.71 33.85
N GLY A 20 19.46 5.64 35.16
CA GLY A 20 19.33 4.39 35.94
C GLY A 20 20.49 3.40 35.73
N ALA A 21 20.49 2.30 36.49
CA ALA A 21 21.61 1.36 36.61
C ALA A 21 21.74 0.31 35.47
N ASP A 22 20.95 0.38 34.41
CA ASP A 22 21.13 -0.51 33.25
C ASP A 22 20.64 0.13 31.94
N PRO A 23 21.55 0.73 31.14
CA PRO A 23 21.22 1.32 29.85
C PRO A 23 21.28 0.33 28.67
N LEU A 24 21.53 -0.98 28.89
CA LEU A 24 21.87 -1.91 27.81
C LEU A 24 20.84 -3.00 27.51
N ARG A 25 19.67 -3.02 28.15
CA ARG A 25 18.55 -3.90 27.74
C ARG A 25 17.24 -3.14 27.54
N ASP A 26 16.95 -2.90 26.26
CA ASP A 26 15.64 -2.82 25.63
C ASP A 26 14.60 -1.82 26.15
N LYS A 27 14.93 -0.52 26.09
CA LYS A 27 13.90 0.55 26.06
C LYS A 27 13.69 1.24 24.72
N LEU A 28 14.52 0.97 23.71
CA LEU A 28 14.39 1.55 22.37
C LEU A 28 13.77 0.57 21.35
N ALA A 29 14.05 -0.73 21.46
CA ALA A 29 13.57 -1.74 20.51
C ALA A 29 12.06 -2.00 20.62
N ALA A 30 11.53 -2.27 21.82
CA ALA A 30 10.11 -2.67 21.98
C ALA A 30 9.09 -1.57 21.63
N GLY A 31 9.44 -0.29 21.84
CA GLY A 31 8.56 0.84 21.51
C GLY A 31 8.53 1.13 20.02
N VAL A 32 9.69 1.25 19.38
CA VAL A 32 9.79 1.56 17.95
C VAL A 32 9.14 0.45 17.11
N ASP A 33 9.35 -0.80 17.46
CA ASP A 33 8.80 -1.95 16.75
C ASP A 33 7.26 -1.98 16.82
N ALA A 34 6.68 -1.79 18.02
CA ALA A 34 5.23 -1.71 18.20
C ALA A 34 4.57 -0.55 17.42
N PHE A 35 5.22 0.61 17.33
CA PHE A 35 4.73 1.75 16.54
C PHE A 35 4.82 1.49 15.03
N GLN A 36 5.86 0.79 14.55
CA GLN A 36 5.99 0.44 13.13
C GLN A 36 4.98 -0.65 12.73
N SER A 37 4.85 -1.73 13.51
CA SER A 37 3.86 -2.78 13.26
C SER A 37 2.42 -2.24 13.25
N GLY A 38 2.09 -1.31 14.16
CA GLY A 38 0.78 -0.67 14.21
C GLY A 38 0.45 0.18 12.98
N ARG A 39 1.45 0.75 12.31
CA ARG A 39 1.26 1.49 11.05
C ARG A 39 1.11 0.56 9.85
N VAL A 40 1.92 -0.50 9.80
CA VAL A 40 1.82 -1.53 8.75
C VAL A 40 0.43 -2.13 8.75
N ALA A 41 -0.04 -2.59 9.92
CA ALA A 41 -1.36 -3.20 10.08
C ALA A 41 -2.50 -2.34 9.53
N ARG A 42 -2.48 -1.02 9.78
CA ARG A 42 -3.54 -0.10 9.29
C ARG A 42 -3.55 0.02 7.76
N VAL A 43 -2.38 0.08 7.13
CA VAL A 43 -2.28 0.20 5.66
C VAL A 43 -2.68 -1.11 5.00
N LEU A 44 -2.29 -2.25 5.58
CA LEU A 44 -2.71 -3.56 5.10
C LEU A 44 -4.24 -3.75 5.22
N ASP A 45 -4.82 -3.37 6.36
CA ASP A 45 -6.28 -3.41 6.57
C ASP A 45 -7.02 -2.53 5.55
N GLU A 46 -6.51 -1.33 5.27
CA GLU A 46 -7.06 -0.45 4.25
C GLU A 46 -7.01 -1.04 2.85
N GLY A 47 -5.86 -1.62 2.47
CA GLY A 47 -5.72 -2.34 1.21
C GLY A 47 -6.69 -3.52 1.09
N GLU A 48 -6.85 -4.31 2.15
CA GLU A 48 -7.79 -5.44 2.17
C GLU A 48 -9.24 -4.97 2.06
N ARG A 49 -9.61 -3.83 2.68
CA ARG A 49 -10.94 -3.22 2.48
C ARG A 49 -11.17 -2.82 1.01
N HIS A 50 -10.16 -2.28 0.34
CA HIS A 50 -10.26 -1.96 -1.08
C HIS A 50 -10.44 -3.21 -1.95
N LEU A 51 -9.69 -4.29 -1.68
CA LEU A 51 -9.84 -5.55 -2.39
C LEU A 51 -11.25 -6.14 -2.22
N ARG A 52 -11.77 -6.18 -0.99
CA ARG A 52 -13.14 -6.68 -0.75
C ARG A 52 -14.19 -5.86 -1.49
N ALA A 53 -14.10 -4.53 -1.43
CA ALA A 53 -15.02 -3.66 -2.14
C ALA A 53 -14.93 -3.83 -3.67
N MET A 54 -13.72 -4.10 -4.20
CA MET A 54 -13.51 -4.43 -5.61
C MET A 54 -14.18 -5.76 -5.98
N HIS A 55 -14.00 -6.80 -5.15
CA HIS A 55 -14.62 -8.11 -5.33
C HIS A 55 -16.16 -8.04 -5.31
N GLU A 56 -16.71 -7.34 -4.32
CA GLU A 56 -18.16 -7.14 -4.20
C GLU A 56 -18.71 -6.39 -5.42
N ALA A 57 -18.03 -5.31 -5.84
CA ALA A 57 -18.44 -4.53 -6.99
C ALA A 57 -18.47 -5.37 -8.28
N ILE A 58 -17.41 -6.13 -8.56
CA ILE A 58 -17.34 -6.96 -9.77
C ILE A 58 -18.33 -8.13 -9.70
N GLY A 59 -18.57 -8.68 -8.51
CA GLY A 59 -19.54 -9.75 -8.29
C GLY A 59 -20.95 -9.39 -8.77
N ARG A 60 -21.35 -8.12 -8.65
CA ARG A 60 -22.66 -7.62 -9.13
C ARG A 60 -22.83 -7.74 -10.64
N THR A 61 -21.75 -7.82 -11.41
CA THR A 61 -21.83 -7.93 -12.88
C THR A 61 -22.32 -9.30 -13.36
N GLY A 62 -22.13 -10.34 -12.53
CA GLY A 62 -22.36 -11.75 -12.88
C GLY A 62 -21.39 -12.30 -13.93
N ASP A 63 -20.39 -11.53 -14.36
CA ASP A 63 -19.41 -11.97 -15.35
C ASP A 63 -18.34 -12.85 -14.69
N ARG A 64 -18.46 -14.17 -14.89
CA ARG A 64 -17.56 -15.15 -14.27
C ARG A 64 -16.11 -14.98 -14.71
N ALA A 65 -15.86 -14.50 -15.92
CA ALA A 65 -14.50 -14.30 -16.40
C ALA A 65 -13.85 -13.12 -15.67
N LEU A 66 -14.54 -11.99 -15.57
CA LEU A 66 -14.04 -10.81 -14.85
C LEU A 66 -13.91 -11.06 -13.35
N ILE A 67 -14.88 -11.72 -12.73
CA ILE A 67 -14.79 -12.13 -11.31
C ILE A 67 -13.54 -12.98 -11.08
N GLY A 68 -13.27 -13.96 -11.97
CA GLY A 68 -12.08 -14.79 -11.89
C GLY A 68 -10.78 -14.02 -12.07
N ARG A 69 -10.76 -12.96 -12.90
CA ARG A 69 -9.60 -12.07 -13.07
C ARG A 69 -9.34 -11.26 -11.80
N VAL A 70 -10.36 -10.60 -11.26
CA VAL A 70 -10.23 -9.82 -10.02
C VAL A 70 -9.76 -10.71 -8.86
N ALA A 71 -10.29 -11.93 -8.75
CA ALA A 71 -9.83 -12.89 -7.74
C ALA A 71 -8.34 -13.26 -7.88
N ARG A 72 -7.81 -13.38 -9.11
CA ARG A 72 -6.37 -13.61 -9.32
C ARG A 72 -5.55 -12.38 -8.94
N PHE A 73 -6.01 -11.19 -9.31
CA PHE A 73 -5.37 -9.95 -8.90
C PHE A 73 -5.31 -9.82 -7.37
N GLU A 74 -6.39 -10.15 -6.65
CA GLU A 74 -6.42 -10.16 -5.18
C GLU A 74 -5.34 -11.08 -4.58
N VAL A 75 -5.11 -12.26 -5.17
CA VAL A 75 -4.05 -13.17 -4.72
C VAL A 75 -2.67 -12.50 -4.83
N THR A 76 -2.37 -11.89 -5.98
CA THR A 76 -1.10 -11.17 -6.19
C THR A 76 -0.90 -10.04 -5.17
N VAL A 77 -1.96 -9.29 -4.85
CA VAL A 77 -1.89 -8.21 -3.86
C VAL A 77 -1.72 -8.77 -2.44
N ARG A 78 -2.40 -9.85 -2.08
CA ARG A 78 -2.25 -10.49 -0.75
C ARG A 78 -0.86 -11.09 -0.53
N GLU A 79 -0.22 -11.59 -1.59
CA GLU A 79 1.20 -11.98 -1.52
C GLU A 79 2.10 -10.78 -1.20
N MET A 80 1.82 -9.61 -1.80
CA MET A 80 2.53 -8.37 -1.48
C MET A 80 2.28 -7.91 -0.04
N PHE A 81 1.03 -7.99 0.45
CA PHE A 81 0.71 -7.70 1.86
C PHE A 81 1.51 -8.60 2.81
N THR A 82 1.58 -9.89 2.52
CA THR A 82 2.33 -10.87 3.33
C THR A 82 3.80 -10.50 3.41
N ARG A 83 4.41 -10.04 2.31
CA ARG A 83 5.82 -9.58 2.32
C ARG A 83 6.01 -8.32 3.16
N VAL A 84 5.13 -7.34 3.01
CA VAL A 84 5.18 -6.10 3.79
C VAL A 84 4.93 -6.35 5.28
N GLU A 85 4.12 -7.37 5.62
CA GLU A 85 3.94 -7.81 7.00
C GLU A 85 5.20 -8.48 7.57
N GLN A 86 5.90 -9.29 6.76
CA GLN A 86 7.17 -9.93 7.12
C GLN A 86 8.33 -8.94 7.24
N ASP A 87 8.36 -7.90 6.38
CA ASP A 87 9.36 -6.84 6.42
C ASP A 87 8.70 -5.44 6.38
N PRO A 88 8.49 -4.81 7.56
CA PRO A 88 7.91 -3.47 7.67
C PRO A 88 8.64 -2.38 6.88
N ARG A 89 9.92 -2.58 6.51
CA ARG A 89 10.72 -1.61 5.75
C ARG A 89 10.19 -1.46 4.32
N ASP A 90 9.63 -2.53 3.75
CA ASP A 90 9.04 -2.55 2.41
C ASP A 90 7.76 -1.69 2.31
N LEU A 91 7.13 -1.40 3.46
CA LEU A 91 5.94 -0.55 3.50
C LEU A 91 6.18 0.81 2.83
N THR A 92 7.38 1.37 2.91
CA THR A 92 7.67 2.67 2.31
C THR A 92 7.54 2.63 0.79
N ALA A 93 8.04 1.56 0.16
CA ALA A 93 7.92 1.34 -1.28
C ALA A 93 6.51 0.89 -1.69
N ALA A 94 5.81 0.13 -0.82
CA ALA A 94 4.48 -0.40 -1.09
C ALA A 94 3.34 0.62 -0.85
N ARG A 95 3.51 1.61 0.04
CA ARG A 95 2.42 2.50 0.50
C ARG A 95 1.62 3.15 -0.62
N ARG A 96 2.28 3.65 -1.67
CA ARG A 96 1.60 4.28 -2.82
C ARG A 96 0.69 3.27 -3.52
N TRP A 97 1.17 2.04 -3.69
CA TRP A 97 0.45 0.94 -4.34
C TRP A 97 -0.72 0.44 -3.47
N LEU A 98 -0.52 0.27 -2.17
CA LEU A 98 -1.56 -0.23 -1.27
C LEU A 98 -2.67 0.80 -1.00
N GLY A 99 -2.37 2.09 -1.05
CA GLY A 99 -3.36 3.16 -0.90
C GLY A 99 -3.97 3.55 -2.25
N VAL A 100 -3.34 4.50 -2.93
CA VAL A 100 -3.90 5.22 -4.09
C VAL A 100 -4.25 4.27 -5.24
N TYR A 101 -3.43 3.25 -5.51
CA TYR A 101 -3.70 2.35 -6.64
C TYR A 101 -4.85 1.38 -6.34
N LEU A 102 -4.89 0.77 -5.15
CA LEU A 102 -6.01 -0.11 -4.78
C LEU A 102 -7.32 0.67 -4.64
N GLU A 103 -7.27 1.90 -4.12
CA GLU A 103 -8.42 2.80 -4.11
C GLU A 103 -8.90 3.11 -5.54
N GLY A 104 -7.97 3.44 -6.44
CA GLY A 104 -8.25 3.67 -7.85
C GLY A 104 -8.88 2.46 -8.55
N ALA A 105 -8.33 1.26 -8.33
CA ALA A 105 -8.84 0.01 -8.88
C ALA A 105 -10.23 -0.33 -8.35
N ARG A 106 -10.47 -0.13 -7.06
CA ARG A 106 -11.79 -0.27 -6.43
C ARG A 106 -12.80 0.70 -7.05
N ASN A 107 -12.42 1.95 -7.24
CA ASN A 107 -13.29 2.98 -7.82
C ASN A 107 -13.60 2.70 -9.31
N ALA A 108 -12.61 2.29 -10.10
CA ALA A 108 -12.79 1.91 -11.49
C ALA A 108 -13.73 0.70 -11.63
N THR A 109 -13.54 -0.31 -10.79
CA THR A 109 -14.38 -1.52 -10.76
C THR A 109 -15.82 -1.20 -10.39
N ALA A 110 -16.04 -0.33 -9.39
CA ALA A 110 -17.38 0.12 -9.04
C ALA A 110 -18.09 0.84 -10.20
N LYS A 111 -17.38 1.76 -10.87
CA LYS A 111 -17.90 2.47 -12.05
C LYS A 111 -18.24 1.53 -13.20
N PHE A 112 -17.35 0.60 -13.52
CA PHE A 112 -17.59 -0.42 -14.53
C PHE A 112 -18.82 -1.27 -14.18
N ALA A 113 -18.92 -1.76 -12.94
CA ALA A 113 -20.04 -2.59 -12.52
C ALA A 113 -21.38 -1.83 -12.61
N ASP A 114 -21.40 -0.55 -12.21
CA ASP A 114 -22.59 0.29 -12.31
C ASP A 114 -23.00 0.55 -13.77
N LEU A 115 -22.04 0.72 -14.68
CA LEU A 115 -22.31 0.89 -16.11
C LEU A 115 -22.83 -0.41 -16.73
N TRP A 116 -22.16 -1.53 -16.44
CA TRP A 116 -22.55 -2.86 -16.92
C TRP A 116 -23.97 -3.23 -16.51
N LEU A 117 -24.38 -2.92 -15.28
CA LEU A 117 -25.74 -3.17 -14.80
C LEU A 117 -26.80 -2.32 -15.53
N ARG A 118 -26.44 -1.14 -16.03
CA ARG A 118 -27.38 -0.24 -16.72
C ARG A 118 -27.53 -0.55 -18.21
N SER A 119 -26.42 -0.80 -18.91
CA SER A 119 -26.40 -0.86 -20.37
C SER A 119 -25.80 -2.13 -20.95
N ARG A 120 -25.12 -2.97 -20.16
CA ARG A 120 -24.33 -4.12 -20.65
C ARG A 120 -23.35 -3.73 -21.75
N ASP A 121 -22.76 -2.54 -21.62
CA ASP A 121 -21.83 -1.96 -22.57
C ASP A 121 -20.57 -2.82 -22.75
N THR A 122 -20.38 -3.33 -23.96
CA THR A 122 -19.25 -4.20 -24.31
C THR A 122 -17.94 -3.44 -24.47
N ASP A 123 -18.00 -2.16 -24.83
CA ASP A 123 -16.81 -1.31 -24.97
C ASP A 123 -16.27 -0.98 -23.59
N ALA A 124 -17.15 -0.64 -22.65
CA ALA A 124 -16.79 -0.46 -21.24
C ALA A 124 -16.17 -1.74 -20.64
N ARG A 125 -16.67 -2.91 -21.03
CA ARG A 125 -16.07 -4.19 -20.63
C ARG A 125 -14.67 -4.36 -21.19
N ALA A 126 -14.45 -4.09 -22.48
CA ALA A 126 -13.13 -4.20 -23.10
C ALA A 126 -12.12 -3.23 -22.47
N GLN A 127 -12.55 -2.00 -22.17
CA GLN A 127 -11.73 -1.01 -21.46
C GLN A 127 -11.38 -1.48 -20.04
N TYR A 128 -12.33 -2.09 -19.33
CA TYR A 128 -12.08 -2.64 -17.99
C TYR A 128 -11.14 -3.85 -18.04
N GLU A 129 -11.25 -4.71 -19.05
CA GLU A 129 -10.31 -5.81 -19.27
C GLU A 129 -8.88 -5.31 -19.51
N ALA A 130 -8.70 -4.29 -20.36
CA ALA A 130 -7.39 -3.66 -20.58
C ALA A 130 -6.85 -2.99 -19.30
N PHE A 131 -7.71 -2.33 -18.52
CA PHE A 131 -7.35 -1.79 -17.22
C PHE A 131 -6.83 -2.87 -16.27
N LEU A 132 -7.47 -4.06 -16.23
CA LEU A 132 -7.01 -5.18 -15.41
C LEU A 132 -5.66 -5.72 -15.90
N ASP A 133 -5.43 -5.79 -17.21
CA ASP A 133 -4.13 -6.20 -17.78
C ASP A 133 -3.02 -5.24 -17.33
N ASP A 134 -3.26 -3.93 -17.46
CA ASP A 134 -2.31 -2.90 -17.03
C ASP A 134 -2.08 -2.97 -15.51
N LEU A 135 -3.13 -3.19 -14.72
CA LEU A 135 -3.03 -3.27 -13.26
C LEU A 135 -2.21 -4.49 -12.83
N GLU A 136 -2.47 -5.66 -13.39
CA GLU A 136 -1.73 -6.89 -13.11
C GLU A 136 -0.26 -6.76 -13.52
N ALA A 137 0.02 -6.21 -14.72
CA ALA A 137 1.39 -6.02 -15.19
C ALA A 137 2.20 -5.09 -14.27
N ASN A 138 1.60 -3.98 -13.82
CA ASN A 138 2.24 -3.03 -12.91
C ASN A 138 2.53 -3.64 -11.53
N PHE A 139 1.59 -4.40 -10.96
CA PHE A 139 1.80 -5.07 -9.67
C PHE A 139 2.84 -6.20 -9.78
N ALA A 140 2.83 -6.99 -10.87
CA ALA A 140 3.80 -8.06 -11.09
C ALA A 140 5.23 -7.51 -11.28
N ALA A 141 5.40 -6.48 -12.11
CA ALA A 141 6.69 -5.83 -12.32
C ALA A 141 7.24 -5.26 -11.01
N ARG A 142 6.40 -4.62 -10.20
CA ARG A 142 6.86 -4.03 -8.93
C ARG A 142 7.12 -5.07 -7.84
N SER A 143 6.33 -6.13 -7.80
CA SER A 143 6.58 -7.31 -6.96
C SER A 143 7.96 -7.91 -7.24
N GLN A 144 8.40 -7.92 -8.51
CA GLN A 144 9.75 -8.32 -8.91
C GLN A 144 10.81 -7.27 -8.59
N THR A 145 10.53 -5.97 -8.74
CA THR A 145 11.50 -4.91 -8.38
C THR A 145 11.77 -4.87 -6.88
N LEU A 146 10.75 -5.08 -6.04
CA LEU A 146 10.90 -5.23 -4.58
C LEU A 146 11.82 -6.41 -4.22
N LEU A 147 11.89 -7.46 -5.06
CA LEU A 147 12.79 -8.59 -4.86
C LEU A 147 14.24 -8.31 -5.29
N LEU A 148 14.48 -7.28 -6.12
CA LEU A 148 15.75 -7.07 -6.79
C LEU A 148 16.54 -5.85 -6.28
N ASP A 149 15.91 -4.86 -5.63
CA ASP A 149 16.58 -3.60 -5.33
C ASP A 149 16.51 -3.18 -3.86
N ASP A 150 17.60 -3.46 -3.15
CA ASP A 150 17.98 -2.85 -1.87
C ASP A 150 18.54 -1.45 -2.20
N ARG A 151 17.71 -0.42 -2.01
CA ARG A 151 17.98 1.01 -2.26
C ARG A 151 18.14 1.43 -3.73
N SER A 152 17.03 1.92 -4.30
CA SER A 152 17.10 3.17 -5.06
C SER A 152 15.73 3.88 -5.11
N ASP A 153 15.78 5.19 -4.84
CA ASP A 153 14.72 6.14 -5.15
C ASP A 153 14.46 6.09 -6.65
N LEU A 154 13.31 5.55 -7.06
CA LEU A 154 12.81 5.77 -8.42
C LEU A 154 11.34 6.15 -8.38
N THR A 155 11.17 7.47 -8.40
CA THR A 155 10.11 8.22 -9.06
C THR A 155 9.71 7.55 -10.38
N VAL A 156 8.70 6.68 -10.34
CA VAL A 156 8.00 6.25 -11.55
C VAL A 156 6.72 7.08 -11.67
N GLU A 157 6.66 7.76 -12.80
CA GLU A 157 5.76 8.83 -13.20
C GLU A 157 4.32 8.65 -12.71
N ILE A 158 3.87 9.67 -11.98
CA ILE A 158 2.49 10.09 -11.91
C ILE A 158 2.20 10.68 -13.30
N ASP A 159 1.39 10.04 -14.17
CA ASP A 159 0.50 10.76 -15.13
C ASP A 159 -0.33 9.95 -16.15
N VAL A 160 -0.55 8.63 -16.05
CA VAL A 160 -1.36 7.93 -17.08
C VAL A 160 -2.53 7.09 -16.55
N LEU A 161 -3.14 7.48 -15.42
CA LEU A 161 -4.43 6.91 -15.00
C LEU A 161 -5.53 7.94 -14.74
N ARG A 162 -5.20 9.24 -14.86
CA ARG A 162 -6.19 10.33 -14.77
C ARG A 162 -6.53 10.91 -16.16
N ASP A 163 -5.56 10.91 -17.07
CA ASP A 163 -5.68 11.56 -18.38
C ASP A 163 -6.30 10.68 -19.48
N ARG A 164 -6.56 9.39 -19.22
CA ARG A 164 -7.30 8.50 -20.14
C ARG A 164 -8.80 8.50 -19.84
N LEU A 165 -9.17 8.48 -18.55
CA LEU A 165 -10.57 8.62 -18.12
C LEU A 165 -11.14 10.04 -18.38
N ALA A 166 -10.29 11.08 -18.40
CA ALA A 166 -10.71 12.44 -18.75
C ALA A 166 -10.93 12.64 -20.26
N ARG A 167 -10.27 11.83 -21.12
CA ARG A 167 -10.40 11.90 -22.58
C ARG A 167 -11.63 11.16 -23.12
N GLU A 168 -12.30 10.35 -22.31
CA GLU A 168 -13.48 9.56 -22.71
C GLU A 168 -14.83 10.11 -22.18
N GLY A 169 -14.84 11.34 -21.63
CA GLY A 169 -16.09 12.12 -21.51
C GLY A 169 -17.02 11.83 -20.33
N LEU A 170 -16.50 11.67 -19.11
CA LEU A 170 -17.31 11.60 -17.87
C LEU A 170 -17.20 12.85 -16.98
N LEU A 171 -17.19 14.04 -17.59
CA LEU A 171 -17.56 15.28 -16.89
C LEU A 171 -18.98 15.65 -17.33
N PRO A 172 -19.96 15.73 -16.41
CA PRO A 172 -21.23 16.37 -16.73
C PRO A 172 -20.93 17.81 -17.13
N GLY A 173 -21.24 18.17 -18.38
CA GLY A 173 -21.31 19.56 -18.76
C GLY A 173 -22.45 20.20 -17.97
N ASP A 174 -22.11 21.19 -17.14
CA ASP A 174 -23.08 22.08 -16.52
C ASP A 174 -24.01 22.64 -17.61
N ARG A 175 -25.31 22.40 -17.42
CA ARG A 175 -26.39 23.27 -17.90
C ARG A 175 -27.28 23.60 -16.72
#